data_AF-A0A8S3KGP3-F1
#
_entry.id   AF-A0A8S3KGP3-F1
#
_cell.length_a   1.000
_cell.length_b   1.000
_cell.length_c   1.000
_cell.angle_alpha   90.00
_cell.angle_beta   90.00
_cell.angle_gamma   90.00
#
_symmetry.space_group_name_H-M   'P 1'
#
loop_
_entity.id
_entity.type
_entity.pdbx_description
1 polymer ?
#
loop_
_entity_poly.entity_id
_entity_poly.type
_entity_poly.pdbx_seq_one_letter_code
_entity_poly.pdbx_strand_id
1 'polypeptide(L)'
;EYLRCPRSNDYVISIVNSYYGSTGVGLCEIPSFSHCRQETTISVICTHSCLLEYVIPRPLSQCRNQTADYLNIDYQCIPTRLPNNENSIDICASTTTNTIAIDKGMLISPQYPSLTSARSCSRTIETLP
;
A
#
# COMPACT_ATOMS: atom_id res chain seq x y z
N GLU A 1 -12.18 -8.41 -6.78
CA GLU A 1 -11.20 -9.38 -6.24
C GLU A 1 -10.78 -8.94 -4.83
N TYR A 2 -10.23 -9.83 -4.00
CA TYR A 2 -9.85 -9.50 -2.62
C TYR A 2 -8.33 -9.45 -2.46
N LEU A 3 -7.82 -8.34 -1.94
CA LEU A 3 -6.46 -8.31 -1.40
C LEU A 3 -6.51 -8.77 0.06
N ARG A 4 -5.51 -9.55 0.48
CA ARG A 4 -5.46 -10.09 1.84
C ARG A 4 -4.03 -10.31 2.30
N CYS A 5 -3.73 -9.80 3.49
CA CYS A 5 -2.47 -10.10 4.17
C CYS A 5 -2.49 -11.43 4.95
N PRO A 6 -1.32 -12.04 5.22
CA PRO A 6 -1.23 -13.20 6.09
C PRO A 6 -1.55 -12.82 7.54
N ARG A 7 -2.19 -13.75 8.30
CA ARG A 7 -2.62 -13.59 9.72
C ARG A 7 -3.56 -12.38 9.97
N SER A 8 -4.74 -12.64 10.54
CA SER A 8 -5.77 -11.58 10.70
C SER A 8 -5.33 -10.49 11.68
N ASN A 9 -5.28 -9.24 11.18
CA ASN A 9 -5.18 -7.95 11.91
C ASN A 9 -3.78 -7.41 12.25
N ASP A 10 -2.71 -8.15 11.98
CA ASP A 10 -1.35 -7.68 12.27
C ASP A 10 -0.69 -6.95 11.09
N TYR A 11 -1.44 -6.68 10.02
CA TYR A 11 -0.92 -6.05 8.80
C TYR A 11 -1.90 -5.04 8.21
N VAL A 12 -1.33 -4.04 7.55
CA VAL A 12 -2.04 -3.15 6.61
C VAL A 12 -1.52 -3.38 5.21
N ILE A 13 -2.42 -3.31 4.23
CA ILE A 13 -2.09 -3.42 2.81
C ILE A 13 -1.64 -2.04 2.31
N SER A 14 -0.45 -1.99 1.72
CA SER A 14 0.06 -0.83 0.99
C SER A 14 0.18 -1.19 -0.49
N ILE A 15 -0.56 -0.49 -1.35
CA ILE A 15 -0.46 -0.65 -2.80
C ILE A 15 0.80 0.08 -3.26
N VAL A 16 1.74 -0.66 -3.85
CA VAL A 16 3.02 -0.14 -4.35
C VAL A 16 2.86 0.32 -5.78
N ASN A 17 2.20 -0.49 -6.61
CA ASN A 17 1.97 -0.20 -8.01
C ASN A 17 0.65 -0.80 -8.48
N SER A 18 0.04 -0.19 -9.49
CA SER A 18 -1.12 -0.75 -10.16
C SER A 18 -1.17 -0.31 -11.61
N TYR A 19 -1.53 -1.22 -12.50
CA TYR A 19 -1.70 -0.94 -13.92
C TYR A 19 -2.74 -1.85 -14.55
N TYR A 20 -3.44 -1.33 -15.54
CA TYR A 20 -4.21 -2.16 -16.46
C TYR A 20 -3.30 -2.62 -17.60
N GLY A 21 -3.51 -3.85 -18.07
CA GLY A 21 -2.76 -4.39 -19.19
C GLY A 21 -3.68 -5.00 -20.25
N SER A 22 -3.18 -5.02 -21.48
CA SER A 22 -3.82 -5.63 -22.64
C SER A 22 -2.87 -6.65 -23.23
N THR A 23 -3.35 -7.89 -23.36
CA THR A 23 -2.63 -8.97 -24.04
C THR A 23 -2.98 -9.03 -25.52
N GLY A 24 -4.12 -8.45 -25.91
CA GLY A 24 -4.68 -8.55 -27.25
C GLY A 24 -5.32 -9.91 -27.57
N VAL A 25 -5.24 -10.87 -26.65
CA VAL A 25 -5.82 -12.21 -26.75
C VAL A 25 -6.94 -12.44 -25.71
N GLY A 26 -7.25 -11.44 -24.87
CA GLY A 26 -8.31 -11.54 -23.88
C GLY A 26 -7.98 -12.47 -22.70
N LEU A 27 -6.69 -12.72 -22.44
CA LEU A 27 -6.26 -13.55 -21.32
C LEU A 27 -6.17 -12.69 -20.04
N CYS A 28 -6.75 -13.20 -18.95
CA CYS A 28 -6.62 -12.64 -17.60
C CYS A 28 -5.29 -13.06 -16.92
N GLU A 29 -4.25 -13.32 -17.70
CA GLU A 29 -2.93 -13.72 -17.22
C GLU A 29 -1.88 -12.76 -17.73
N ILE A 30 -0.92 -12.42 -16.89
CA ILE A 30 0.19 -11.56 -17.26
C ILE A 30 1.15 -12.38 -18.14
N PRO A 31 1.28 -12.06 -19.44
CA PRO A 31 2.12 -12.85 -20.31
C PRO A 31 3.61 -12.62 -19.98
N SER A 32 4.43 -13.63 -20.28
CA SER A 32 5.90 -13.55 -20.12
C SER A 32 6.58 -12.64 -21.16
N PHE A 33 5.86 -12.22 -22.20
CA PHE A 33 6.33 -11.28 -23.22
C PHE A 33 5.85 -9.84 -22.95
N SER A 34 6.48 -8.88 -23.64
CA SER A 34 6.12 -7.46 -23.56
C SER A 34 4.67 -7.24 -24.00
N HIS A 35 3.84 -6.75 -23.09
CA HIS A 35 2.45 -6.40 -23.31
C HIS A 35 2.26 -4.90 -23.07
N CYS A 36 1.19 -4.34 -23.63
CA CYS A 36 0.92 -2.94 -23.36
C CYS A 36 0.27 -2.76 -21.99
N ARG A 37 0.77 -1.80 -21.21
CA ARG A 37 0.29 -1.47 -19.88
C ARG A 37 0.07 0.02 -19.73
N GLN A 38 -0.90 0.38 -18.90
CA GLN A 38 -1.17 1.75 -18.50
C GLN A 38 -1.29 1.82 -16.99
N GLU A 39 -0.45 2.66 -16.38
CA GLU A 39 -0.49 2.92 -14.95
C GLU A 39 -1.87 3.46 -14.54
N THR A 40 -2.33 3.01 -13.39
CA THR A 40 -3.57 3.49 -12.77
C THR A 40 -3.30 3.73 -11.30
N THR A 41 -3.99 4.70 -10.71
CA THR A 41 -4.02 4.85 -9.26
C THR A 41 -5.25 4.14 -8.73
N ILE A 42 -5.07 3.24 -7.77
CA ILE A 42 -6.16 2.66 -7.00
C ILE A 42 -6.17 3.33 -5.64
N SER A 43 -7.17 4.16 -5.41
CA SER A 43 -7.40 4.78 -4.11
C SER A 43 -8.36 3.90 -3.31
N VAL A 44 -7.81 2.89 -2.64
CA VAL A 44 -8.56 2.04 -1.71
C VAL A 44 -7.88 2.08 -0.35
N ILE A 45 -8.69 2.31 0.68
CA ILE A 45 -8.22 2.23 2.06
C ILE A 45 -8.32 0.76 2.48
N CYS A 46 -7.19 0.07 2.49
CA CYS A 46 -7.11 -1.34 2.85
C CYS A 46 -6.47 -1.51 4.23
N THR A 47 -7.12 -2.27 5.10
CA THR A 47 -6.50 -2.76 6.34
C THR A 47 -5.91 -4.16 6.08
N HIS A 48 -6.35 -5.17 6.81
CA HIS A 48 -5.95 -6.57 6.63
C HIS A 48 -6.44 -7.18 5.31
N SER A 49 -7.62 -6.74 4.87
CA SER A 49 -8.23 -7.15 3.61
C SER A 49 -9.12 -6.05 3.06
N CYS A 50 -9.27 -6.01 1.74
CA CYS A 50 -10.19 -5.08 1.09
C CYS A 50 -10.75 -5.68 -0.20
N LEU A 51 -11.97 -5.27 -0.53
CA LEU A 51 -12.57 -5.53 -1.82
C LEU A 51 -12.06 -4.50 -2.82
N LEU A 52 -11.51 -4.99 -3.92
CA LEU A 52 -11.20 -4.17 -5.08
C LEU A 52 -12.33 -4.25 -6.08
N GLU A 53 -12.94 -3.09 -6.30
CA GLU A 53 -13.82 -2.86 -7.44
C GLU A 53 -12.98 -2.35 -8.61
N TYR A 54 -13.01 -3.08 -9.72
CA TYR A 54 -12.37 -2.69 -10.95
C TYR A 54 -13.30 -2.97 -12.12
N VAL A 55 -13.12 -2.24 -13.21
CA VAL A 55 -13.98 -2.33 -14.40
C VAL A 55 -13.14 -2.75 -15.58
N ILE A 56 -13.56 -3.86 -16.19
CA ILE A 56 -13.09 -4.38 -17.46
C ILE A 56 -14.34 -4.70 -18.28
N PRO A 57 -14.38 -4.41 -19.59
CA PRO A 57 -13.34 -3.81 -20.42
C PRO A 57 -13.08 -2.31 -20.13
N ARG A 58 -11.82 -1.87 -20.19
CA ARG A 58 -11.43 -0.45 -20.08
C ARG A 58 -10.48 -0.03 -21.22
N PRO A 59 -10.74 1.04 -21.99
CA PRO A 59 -9.82 1.49 -23.02
C PRO A 59 -8.54 2.06 -22.41
N LEU A 60 -7.39 1.68 -22.99
CA LEU A 60 -6.05 2.09 -22.58
C LEU A 60 -5.48 3.06 -23.61
N SER A 61 -5.49 4.35 -23.28
CA SER A 61 -4.98 5.41 -24.16
C SER A 61 -3.49 5.28 -24.46
N GLN A 62 -2.71 4.76 -23.50
CA GLN A 62 -1.28 4.48 -23.68
C GLN A 62 -1.03 3.26 -24.60
N CYS A 63 -2.09 2.50 -24.92
CA CYS A 63 -2.05 1.28 -25.73
C CYS A 63 -2.80 1.41 -27.04
N ARG A 64 -2.81 2.61 -27.65
CA ARG A 64 -3.54 2.89 -28.91
C ARG A 64 -5.03 2.55 -28.80
N ASN A 65 -5.63 2.79 -27.63
CA ASN A 65 -7.02 2.47 -27.31
C ASN A 65 -7.37 0.97 -27.37
N GLN A 66 -6.38 0.09 -27.22
CA GLN A 66 -6.67 -1.30 -26.88
C GLN A 66 -7.44 -1.39 -25.56
N THR A 67 -8.28 -2.42 -25.45
CA THR A 67 -9.05 -2.69 -24.25
C THR A 67 -8.21 -3.48 -23.27
N ALA A 68 -8.24 -3.11 -21.99
CA ALA A 68 -7.61 -3.86 -20.92
C ALA A 68 -8.29 -5.23 -20.76
N ASP A 69 -7.47 -6.26 -20.59
CA ASP A 69 -7.92 -7.64 -20.33
C ASP A 69 -7.73 -8.04 -18.86
N TYR A 70 -6.86 -7.32 -18.13
CA TYR A 70 -6.59 -7.56 -16.72
C TYR A 70 -6.19 -6.28 -15.98
N LEU A 71 -6.29 -6.35 -14.65
CA LEU A 71 -5.73 -5.39 -13.69
C LEU A 71 -4.65 -6.11 -12.90
N ASN A 72 -3.45 -5.54 -12.84
CA ASN A 72 -2.39 -6.00 -11.95
C ASN A 72 -2.17 -5.00 -10.81
N ILE A 73 -1.94 -5.55 -9.62
CA ILE A 73 -1.74 -4.78 -8.39
C ILE A 73 -0.59 -5.42 -7.64
N ASP A 74 0.48 -4.66 -7.48
CA ASP A 74 1.58 -4.99 -6.60
C ASP A 74 1.31 -4.35 -5.25
N TYR A 75 1.17 -5.16 -4.21
CA TYR A 75 0.92 -4.69 -2.85
C TYR A 75 1.84 -5.38 -1.85
N GLN A 76 2.05 -4.70 -0.73
CA GLN A 76 2.84 -5.19 0.39
C GLN A 76 1.99 -5.21 1.65
N CYS A 77 2.29 -6.18 2.52
CA CYS A 77 1.72 -6.28 3.85
C CYS A 77 2.69 -5.68 4.85
N ILE A 78 2.36 -4.50 5.36
CA ILE A 78 3.16 -3.79 6.36
C ILE A 78 2.66 -4.21 7.75
N PRO A 79 3.51 -4.77 8.62
CA PRO A 79 3.09 -5.13 9.97
C PRO A 79 2.56 -3.91 10.74
N THR A 80 1.48 -4.08 11.49
CA THR A 80 0.99 -3.09 12.48
C THR A 80 1.49 -3.38 13.88
N ARG A 81 2.10 -4.56 14.08
CA ARG A 81 2.74 -5.00 15.32
C ARG A 81 4.08 -5.64 14.99
N LEU A 82 5.11 -5.28 15.74
CA LEU A 82 6.42 -5.89 15.59
C LEU A 82 6.49 -7.18 16.43
N PRO A 83 7.11 -8.26 15.91
CA PRO A 83 7.08 -9.60 16.53
C PRO A 83 7.77 -9.68 17.89
N ASN A 84 8.63 -8.72 18.24
CA ASN A 84 9.43 -8.73 19.47
C ASN A 84 8.98 -7.69 20.51
N ASN A 85 7.72 -7.23 20.47
CA ASN A 85 7.23 -6.11 21.32
C ASN A 85 8.09 -4.84 21.21
N GLU A 86 8.67 -4.60 20.03
CA GLU A 86 9.40 -3.37 19.76
C GLU A 86 8.48 -2.15 19.86
N ASN A 87 9.02 -1.02 20.31
CA ASN A 87 8.22 0.15 20.63
C ASN A 87 7.60 0.74 19.35
N SER A 88 6.28 0.88 19.35
CA SER A 88 5.57 1.70 18.37
C SER A 88 5.69 3.17 18.74
N ILE A 89 6.10 3.99 17.79
CA ILE A 89 6.43 5.39 18.03
C ILE A 89 5.44 6.25 17.27
N ASP A 90 4.60 6.95 18.01
CA ASP A 90 3.75 8.00 17.49
C ASP A 90 4.52 9.34 17.50
N ILE A 91 4.94 9.81 16.31
CA ILE A 91 5.67 11.08 16.15
C ILE A 91 4.81 12.28 16.58
N CYS A 92 3.49 12.15 16.50
CA CYS A 92 2.52 13.19 16.85
C CYS A 92 2.07 13.12 18.30
N ALA A 93 2.44 12.08 19.05
CA ALA A 93 2.13 12.01 20.47
C ALA A 93 2.80 13.18 21.21
N SER A 94 2.13 13.65 22.26
CA SER A 94 2.70 14.67 23.15
C SER A 94 3.82 14.03 23.97
N THR A 95 5.04 14.12 23.47
CA THR A 95 6.27 13.88 24.24
C THR A 95 6.81 15.22 24.71
N THR A 96 7.31 15.28 25.94
CA THR A 96 7.96 16.48 26.49
C THR A 96 9.28 16.83 25.79
N THR A 97 9.81 15.92 24.97
CA THR A 97 11.08 16.06 24.24
C THR A 97 10.87 16.01 22.72
N ASN A 98 11.69 16.77 22.00
CA ASN A 98 11.74 16.76 20.52
C ASN A 98 12.55 15.59 19.94
N THR A 99 13.31 14.89 20.79
CA THR A 99 14.17 13.76 20.40
C THR A 99 13.56 12.45 20.87
N ILE A 100 13.58 11.45 19.99
CA ILE A 100 13.18 10.08 20.23
C ILE A 100 14.43 9.21 20.11
N ALA A 101 14.93 8.73 21.24
CA ALA A 101 16.11 7.86 21.29
C ALA A 101 15.67 6.38 21.27
N ILE A 102 16.04 5.64 20.23
CA ILE A 102 15.63 4.25 19.99
C ILE A 102 16.74 3.43 19.33
N ASP A 103 16.82 2.14 19.62
CA ASP A 103 17.67 1.17 18.91
C ASP A 103 16.96 0.64 17.65
N LYS A 104 15.66 0.35 17.78
CA LYS A 104 14.77 -0.14 16.73
C LYS A 104 13.30 0.13 17.08
N GLY A 105 12.44 0.11 16.08
CA GLY A 105 11.00 0.27 16.29
C GLY A 105 10.26 0.55 15.00
N MET A 106 8.99 0.91 15.14
CA MET A 106 8.12 1.25 14.02
C MET A 106 7.47 2.59 14.28
N LEU A 107 7.62 3.49 13.31
CA LEU A 107 6.89 4.74 13.28
C LEU A 107 5.44 4.44 12.91
N ILE A 108 4.53 4.78 13.81
CA ILE A 108 3.10 4.64 13.58
C ILE A 108 2.52 6.02 13.30
N SER A 109 1.65 6.09 12.29
CA SER A 109 0.74 7.21 12.13
C SER A 109 -0.53 6.86 12.87
N PRO A 110 -0.90 7.59 13.95
CA PRO A 110 -2.10 7.31 14.71
C PRO A 110 -3.30 7.25 13.79
N GLN A 111 -4.20 6.30 14.03
CA GLN A 111 -5.44 6.18 13.28
C GLN A 111 -5.25 5.94 11.78
N TYR A 112 -4.05 5.58 11.29
CA TYR A 112 -3.92 5.06 9.92
C TYR A 112 -4.77 3.78 9.77
N PRO A 113 -5.49 3.59 8.65
CA PRO A 113 -5.60 4.49 7.49
C PRO A 113 -6.74 5.52 7.56
N SER A 114 -7.49 5.57 8.67
CA SER A 114 -8.69 6.39 8.88
C SER A 114 -8.45 7.89 9.19
N LEU A 115 -7.19 8.36 9.21
CA LEU A 115 -6.89 9.75 9.55
C LEU A 115 -7.42 10.70 8.45
N THR A 116 -8.38 11.57 8.80
CA THR A 116 -9.08 12.45 7.85
C THR A 116 -8.36 13.78 7.56
N SER A 117 -7.31 14.10 8.32
CA SER A 117 -6.54 15.34 8.19
C SER A 117 -5.05 15.08 8.30
N ALA A 118 -4.27 15.59 7.34
CA ALA A 118 -2.82 15.53 7.41
C ALA A 118 -2.34 16.32 8.64
N ARG A 119 -1.64 15.65 9.55
CA ARG A 119 -0.98 16.29 10.69
C ARG A 119 0.52 16.31 10.42
N SER A 120 1.10 17.52 10.42
CA SER A 120 2.55 17.67 10.30
C SER A 120 3.17 17.59 11.69
N CYS A 121 3.95 16.54 11.92
CA CYS A 121 4.68 16.31 13.17
C CYS A 121 6.13 16.02 12.81
N SER A 122 7.06 16.66 13.50
CA SER A 122 8.49 16.44 13.31
C SER A 122 9.18 16.16 14.65
N ARG A 123 10.09 15.18 14.61
CA ARG A 123 10.92 14.73 15.74
C ARG A 123 12.28 14.32 15.20
N THR A 124 13.31 14.46 16.03
CA THR A 124 14.65 13.94 15.75
C THR A 124 14.72 12.50 16.23
N ILE A 125 15.18 11.58 15.38
CA ILE A 125 15.47 10.20 15.78
C ILE A 125 16.96 10.11 16.11
N GLU A 126 17.27 9.62 17.31
CA GLU A 126 18.62 9.33 17.75
C GLU A 126 18.77 7.82 17.94
N THR A 127 19.70 7.21 17.20
CA THR A 127 19.92 5.77 17.29
C THR A 127 20.77 5.44 18.50
N LEU A 128 20.22 4.65 19.43
CA LEU A 128 20.98 4.14 20.56
C LEU A 128 21.93 3.02 20.10
N PRO A 129 23.17 2.98 20.60
CA PRO A 129 24.16 1.96 20.25
C PRO A 129 23.83 0.57 20.81
#